data_AF-F3GMU8-F1
#
_entry.id   AF-F3GMU8-F1
#
_cell.length_a   1.000
_cell.length_b   1.000
_cell.length_c   1.000
_cell.angle_alpha   90.00
_cell.angle_beta   90.00
_cell.angle_gamma   90.00
#
_symmetry.space_group_name_H-M   'P 1'
#
loop_
_entity.id
_entity.type
_entity.pdbx_description
1 polymer ?
#
loop_
_entity_poly.entity_id
_entity_poly.type
_entity_poly.pdbx_seq_one_letter_code
_entity_poly.pdbx_strand_id
1 'polypeptide(L)' 'MWAYATSQFSDLAAVVYDFSPSRAGEHARNFLKDWKGKLVCDDFGGYKASFELGVTEIG' A
#
# COMPACT_ATOMS: atom_id res chain seq x y z
N MET A 1 9.80 -7.12 -2.55
CA MET A 1 9.91 -5.99 -1.61
C MET A 1 8.75 -5.05 -1.88
N TRP A 2 8.05 -4.67 -0.83
CA TRP A 2 7.10 -3.57 -0.81
C TRP A 2 7.67 -2.45 0.05
N ALA A 3 7.45 -1.20 -0.35
CA ALA A 3 7.86 -0.04 0.41
C ALA A 3 6.64 0.84 0.67
N TYR A 4 6.42 1.20 1.94
CA TYR A 4 5.34 2.07 2.36
C TYR A 4 5.94 3.30 3.01
N ALA A 5 5.52 4.48 2.56
CA ALA A 5 5.95 5.74 3.14
C ALA A 5 4.73 6.55 3.55
N THR A 6 4.82 7.23 4.69
CA THR A 6 3.84 8.25 5.05
C THR A 6 4.01 9.48 4.15
N SER A 7 2.93 10.23 3.96
CA SER A 7 3.01 11.50 3.23
C SER A 7 3.68 12.58 4.08
N GLN A 8 4.18 13.64 3.45
CA GLN A 8 4.72 14.82 4.14
C GLN A 8 3.72 15.53 5.08
N PHE A 9 2.42 15.20 4.97
CA PHE A 9 1.35 15.77 5.77
C PHE A 9 0.99 14.89 6.99
N SER A 10 1.66 13.75 7.16
CA SER A 10 1.45 12.90 8.32
C SER A 10 2.32 13.39 9.49
N ASP A 11 1.76 13.41 10.70
CA ASP A 11 2.53 13.66 11.93
C ASP A 11 3.65 12.63 12.15
N LEU A 12 3.51 11.45 11.54
CA LEU A 12 4.51 10.39 11.56
C LEU A 12 5.31 10.40 10.27
N ALA A 13 6.63 10.62 10.36
CA ALA A 13 7.57 10.39 9.27
C ALA A 13 8.12 8.96 9.37
N ALA A 14 7.60 8.05 8.55
CA ALA A 14 8.00 6.65 8.58
C ALA A 14 8.10 6.04 7.19
N VAL A 15 9.06 5.11 7.05
CA VAL A 15 9.19 4.23 5.90
C VAL A 15 9.27 2.79 6.40
N VAL A 16 8.45 1.92 5.82
CA VAL A 16 8.45 0.49 6.09
C VAL A 16 8.88 -0.24 4.83
N TYR A 17 9.88 -1.11 4.97
CA TYR A 17 10.26 -2.06 3.95
C TYR A 17 9.77 -3.46 4.35
N ASP A 18 8.86 -4.02 3.57
CA ASP A 18 8.32 -5.36 3.76
C ASP A 18 8.93 -6.33 2.74
N PHE A 19 9.73 -7.27 3.26
CA PHE A 19 10.41 -8.29 2.48
C PHE A 19 9.55 -9.55 2.36
N SER A 20 8.72 -9.59 1.32
CA SER A 20 7.86 -10.74 1.04
C SER A 20 8.51 -11.70 0.02
N PRO A 21 8.21 -13.02 0.09
CA PRO A 21 8.72 -14.03 -0.85
C PRO A 21 8.32 -13.82 -2.32
N SER A 22 7.30 -12.99 -2.58
CA SER A 22 6.83 -12.67 -3.92
C SER A 22 6.34 -11.22 -4.01
N ARG A 23 5.96 -10.77 -5.22
CA ARG A 23 5.25 -9.50 -5.42
C ARG A 23 3.74 -9.69 -5.56
N ALA A 24 3.17 -10.75 -5.01
CA ALA A 24 1.72 -10.94 -5.04
C ALA A 24 1.01 -9.83 -4.25
N GLY A 25 -0.08 -9.30 -4.81
CA GLY A 25 -0.86 -8.24 -4.17
C GLY A 25 -1.42 -8.59 -2.78
N GLU A 26 -1.46 -9.87 -2.43
CA GLU A 26 -1.84 -10.32 -1.08
C GLU A 26 -0.96 -9.70 0.01
N HIS A 27 0.33 -9.48 -0.26
CA HIS A 27 1.25 -8.90 0.71
C HIS A 27 0.88 -7.45 1.02
N ALA A 28 0.53 -6.67 -0.01
CA ALA A 28 0.02 -5.32 0.16
C ALA A 28 -1.30 -5.28 0.94
N ARG A 29 -2.20 -6.24 0.69
CA ARG A 29 -3.45 -6.34 1.45
C ARG A 29 -3.23 -6.78 2.90
N ASN A 30 -2.30 -7.69 3.15
CA ASN A 30 -1.97 -8.14 4.51
C ASN A 30 -1.32 -7.04 5.34
N PHE A 31 -0.54 -6.17 4.70
CA PHE A 31 0.03 -4.99 5.34
C PHE A 31 -1.04 -3.94 5.65
N LEU A 32 -1.86 -3.58 4.66
CA LEU A 32 -2.89 -2.53 4.80
C LEU A 32 -4.08 -2.97 5.65
N LYS A 33 -4.39 -4.28 5.70
CA LYS A 33 -5.54 -4.86 6.42
C LYS A 33 -6.84 -4.10 6.11
N ASP A 34 -7.50 -3.57 7.14
CA ASP A 34 -8.76 -2.84 7.05
C ASP A 34 -8.59 -1.34 6.73
N TRP A 35 -7.38 -0.91 6.38
CA TRP A 35 -7.12 0.49 6.04
C TRP A 35 -7.84 0.91 4.76
N LYS A 36 -8.54 2.05 4.81
CA LYS A 36 -9.39 2.58 3.71
C LYS A 36 -9.09 4.04 3.41
N GLY A 37 -7.85 4.34 3.06
CA GLY A 37 -7.40 5.68 2.73
C GLY A 37 -7.05 5.87 1.27
N LYS A 38 -6.29 6.94 1.00
CA LYS A 38 -5.79 7.31 -0.32
C LYS A 38 -4.37 6.79 -0.49
N LEU A 39 -4.16 5.94 -1.49
CA LEU A 39 -2.87 5.32 -1.80
C LEU A 39 -2.31 5.89 -3.10
N VAL A 40 -1.07 6.37 -3.05
CA VAL A 40 -0.24 6.64 -4.23
C VAL A 40 0.56 5.37 -4.50
N CYS A 41 0.56 4.86 -5.73
CA CYS A 41 1.25 3.62 -6.08
C CYS A 41 1.84 3.68 -7.50
N ASP A 42 2.79 2.79 -7.81
CA ASP A 42 3.47 2.74 -9.11
C ASP A 42 2.64 2.03 -10.21
N ASP A 43 1.30 2.01 -10.08
CA ASP A 43 0.33 1.33 -10.96
C ASP A 43 0.57 -0.19 -11.14
N PHE A 44 1.38 -0.82 -10.29
CA PHE A 44 1.59 -2.26 -10.37
C PHE A 44 0.29 -3.02 -10.06
N GLY A 45 -0.04 -4.02 -10.88
CA GLY A 45 -1.30 -4.77 -10.78
C GLY A 45 -1.61 -5.41 -9.42
N GLY A 46 -0.60 -5.59 -8.56
CA GLY A 46 -0.77 -6.10 -7.21
C GLY A 46 -1.69 -5.26 -6.31
N TYR A 47 -1.83 -3.94 -6.54
CA TYR A 47 -2.71 -3.09 -5.71
C TYR A 47 -4.17 -3.12 -6.12
N LYS A 48 -4.49 -3.53 -7.36
CA LYS A 48 -5.83 -3.32 -7.95
C LYS A 48 -6.94 -3.98 -7.14
N ALA A 49 -6.68 -5.17 -6.59
CA ALA A 49 -7.61 -5.86 -5.69
C ALA A 49 -7.83 -5.12 -4.36
N SER A 50 -6.88 -4.29 -3.90
CA SER A 50 -7.07 -3.46 -2.71
C SER A 50 -8.10 -2.35 -2.94
N PHE A 51 -8.29 -1.91 -4.19
CA PHE A 51 -9.23 -0.83 -4.52
C PHE A 51 -10.67 -1.28 -4.39
N GLU A 52 -10.96 -2.52 -4.78
CA GLU A 52 -12.26 -3.16 -4.56
C GLU A 52 -12.58 -3.34 -3.06
N LEU A 53 -11.57 -3.28 -2.18
CA LEU A 53 -11.71 -3.42 -0.73
C LEU A 53 -11.77 -2.08 0.03
N GLY A 54 -11.82 -0.96 -0.69
CA GLY A 54 -12.03 0.37 -0.13
C GLY A 54 -10.79 1.26 -0.02
N VAL A 55 -9.65 0.81 -0.55
CA VAL A 55 -8.51 1.71 -0.81
C VAL A 55 -8.81 2.58 -2.04
N THR A 56 -8.49 3.87 -1.98
CA THR A 56 -8.65 4.79 -3.12
C THR A 56 -7.29 5.07 -3.76
N GLU A 57 -7.11 4.73 -5.03
CA GLU A 57 -5.92 5.13 -5.82
C GLU A 57 -5.96 6.64 -6.08
N ILE A 58 -4.85 7.34 -5.85
CA ILE A 58 -4.74 8.79 -6.07
C ILE A 58 -3.51 9.23 -6.87
N GLY A 59 -2.81 8.29 -7.51
CA GLY A 59 -1.65 8.58 -8.36
C GLY A 59 -0.74 7.39 -8.51
#